data_AF-A0A3R7MPT6-F1
#
_entry.id   AF-A0A3R7MPT6-F1
#
_cell.length_a   1.000
_cell.length_b   1.000
_cell.length_c   1.000
_cell.angle_alpha   90.00
_cell.angle_beta   90.00
_cell.angle_gamma   90.00
#
_symmetry.space_group_name_H-M   'P 1'
#
loop_
_entity.id
_entity.type
_entity.pdbx_description
1 polymer ?
#
loop_
_entity_poly.entity_id
_entity_poly.type
_entity_poly.pdbx_seq_one_letter_code
_entity_poly.pdbx_strand_id
1 'polypeptide(L)'
;MGKIGKSKPSFGGQKKVKRLNPFEVHTNRVKHDVLGRKSKFERGLPGVARAKAIKKRDKTLLQEYKSRNKSNVFVDRRIGENDSTMDPEKKIALRIAAEKRRQFGKV
;
A
#
# COMPACT_ATOMS: atom_id res chain seq x y z
N MET A 1 38.01 27.58 -21.77
CA MET A 1 37.61 26.68 -20.65
C MET A 1 36.10 26.51 -20.70
N GLY A 2 35.60 25.36 -21.14
CA GLY A 2 34.16 25.04 -21.12
C GLY A 2 33.99 23.53 -21.03
N LYS A 3 33.54 23.03 -19.88
CA LYS A 3 33.37 21.59 -19.64
C LYS A 3 32.05 21.13 -20.27
N ILE A 4 32.15 20.33 -21.33
CA ILE A 4 31.04 19.63 -21.96
C ILE A 4 30.50 18.58 -20.97
N GLY A 5 29.24 18.75 -20.55
CA GLY A 5 28.54 17.80 -19.68
C GLY A 5 28.28 16.49 -20.43
N LYS A 6 28.81 15.38 -19.91
CA LYS A 6 28.51 14.03 -20.41
C LYS A 6 27.06 13.68 -20.05
N SER A 7 26.18 13.59 -21.04
CA SER A 7 24.85 13.01 -20.88
C SER A 7 24.99 11.52 -20.53
N LYS A 8 24.36 11.11 -19.43
CA LYS A 8 24.29 9.69 -19.03
C LYS A 8 23.47 8.94 -20.09
N PRO A 9 23.92 7.78 -20.60
CA PRO A 9 23.06 6.96 -21.45
C PRO A 9 21.93 6.40 -20.58
N SER A 10 20.70 6.65 -20.98
CA SER A 10 19.53 5.97 -20.44
C SER A 10 19.61 4.50 -20.87
N PHE A 11 20.02 3.62 -19.96
CA PHE A 11 19.87 2.18 -20.13
C PHE A 11 18.37 1.81 -20.03
N GLY A 12 17.61 2.20 -21.05
CA GLY A 12 16.28 1.67 -21.34
C GLY A 12 16.42 0.26 -21.89
N GLY A 13 16.89 -0.66 -21.06
CA GLY A 13 16.85 -2.09 -21.38
C GLY A 13 15.40 -2.49 -21.54
N GLN A 14 14.96 -2.70 -22.78
CA GLN A 14 13.68 -3.33 -23.08
C GLN A 14 13.68 -4.69 -22.40
N LYS A 15 13.00 -4.81 -21.24
CA LYS A 15 12.74 -6.11 -20.62
C LYS A 15 11.99 -6.93 -21.66
N LYS A 16 12.65 -7.92 -22.27
CA LYS A 16 12.00 -8.96 -23.06
C LYS A 16 10.78 -9.41 -22.27
N VAL A 17 9.59 -9.18 -22.80
CA VAL A 17 8.33 -9.63 -22.21
C VAL A 17 8.42 -11.14 -22.19
N LYS A 18 8.80 -11.71 -21.04
CA LYS A 18 8.75 -13.16 -20.84
C LYS A 18 7.30 -13.54 -21.10
N ARG A 19 7.08 -14.42 -22.09
CA ARG A 19 5.76 -14.99 -22.33
C ARG A 19 5.29 -15.58 -21.00
N LEU A 20 4.24 -15.01 -20.43
CA LEU A 20 3.67 -15.50 -19.18
C LEU A 20 3.26 -16.95 -19.40
N ASN A 21 3.56 -17.80 -18.42
CA ASN A 21 3.22 -19.20 -18.50
C ASN A 21 1.69 -19.32 -18.68
N PRO A 22 1.20 -20.08 -19.69
CA PRO A 22 -0.23 -20.22 -19.92
C PRO A 22 -1.01 -20.76 -18.72
N PHE A 23 -0.37 -21.51 -17.81
CA PHE A 23 -1.01 -22.01 -16.58
C PHE A 23 -1.21 -20.93 -15.50
N GLU A 24 -0.57 -19.76 -15.62
CA GLU A 24 -0.74 -18.65 -14.67
C GLU A 24 -1.95 -17.76 -15.00
N VAL A 25 -2.53 -17.94 -16.19
CA VAL A 25 -3.63 -17.12 -16.71
C VAL A 25 -4.88 -17.97 -16.85
N HIS A 26 -5.98 -17.53 -16.22
CA HIS A 26 -7.30 -18.09 -16.48
C HIS A 26 -7.98 -17.26 -17.57
N THR A 27 -8.40 -17.88 -18.66
CA THR A 27 -9.09 -17.20 -19.77
C THR A 27 -10.53 -17.67 -19.85
N ASN A 28 -11.47 -16.73 -19.84
CA ASN A 28 -12.90 -17.02 -20.00
C ASN A 28 -13.24 -17.12 -21.48
N ARG A 29 -13.99 -18.16 -21.86
CA ARG A 29 -14.48 -18.31 -23.24
C ARG A 29 -15.69 -17.41 -23.46
N VAL A 30 -15.58 -16.46 -24.38
CA VAL A 30 -16.69 -15.62 -24.81
C VAL A 30 -17.58 -16.41 -25.78
N LYS A 31 -18.90 -16.37 -25.57
CA LYS A 31 -19.87 -17.08 -26.43
C LYS A 31 -20.11 -16.38 -27.76
N HIS A 32 -20.21 -15.05 -27.75
CA HIS A 32 -20.45 -14.22 -28.93
C HIS A 32 -19.45 -13.06 -28.93
N ASP A 33 -18.69 -12.93 -30.01
CA ASP A 33 -17.84 -11.77 -30.24
C ASP A 33 -18.71 -10.63 -30.78
N VAL A 34 -18.72 -9.50 -30.07
CA VAL A 34 -19.51 -8.33 -30.42
C VAL A 34 -18.54 -7.19 -30.67
N LEU A 35 -18.56 -6.67 -31.91
CA LEU A 35 -17.64 -5.63 -32.35
C LEU A 35 -17.73 -4.40 -31.44
N GLY A 36 -16.58 -3.93 -30.97
CA GLY A 36 -16.47 -2.73 -30.13
C GLY A 36 -16.69 -2.95 -28.62
N ARG A 37 -17.01 -4.17 -28.15
CA ARG A 37 -17.18 -4.45 -26.73
C ARG A 37 -15.83 -4.71 -26.04
N LYS A 38 -15.41 -3.82 -25.13
CA LYS A 38 -14.23 -4.03 -24.26
C LYS A 38 -14.65 -4.72 -22.95
N SER A 39 -14.31 -5.99 -22.77
CA SER A 39 -14.58 -6.71 -21.52
C SER A 39 -13.39 -6.66 -20.57
N LYS A 40 -13.62 -6.19 -19.33
CA LYS A 40 -12.60 -6.11 -18.28
C LYS A 40 -12.24 -7.48 -17.66
N PHE A 41 -13.04 -8.51 -17.93
CA PHE A 41 -13.01 -9.79 -17.22
C PHE A 41 -12.71 -11.00 -18.13
N GLU A 42 -12.09 -10.79 -19.28
CA GLU A 42 -11.73 -11.88 -20.21
C GLU A 42 -10.64 -12.79 -19.67
N ARG A 43 -9.72 -12.23 -18.86
CA ARG A 43 -8.59 -12.94 -18.29
C ARG A 43 -8.41 -12.60 -16.82
N GLY A 44 -8.08 -13.62 -16.03
CA GLY A 44 -7.74 -13.53 -14.62
C GLY A 44 -6.35 -14.07 -14.33
N LEU A 45 -5.74 -13.58 -13.24
CA LEU A 45 -4.46 -14.06 -12.72
C LEU A 45 -4.68 -14.76 -11.37
N PRO A 46 -5.16 -16.02 -11.35
CA PRO A 46 -5.51 -16.71 -10.10
C PRO A 46 -4.33 -16.85 -9.14
N GLY A 47 -3.11 -17.08 -9.65
CA GLY A 47 -1.90 -17.17 -8.82
C GLY A 47 -1.64 -15.89 -8.02
N VAL A 48 -1.69 -14.74 -8.69
CA VAL A 48 -1.49 -13.42 -8.07
C VAL A 48 -2.59 -13.11 -7.07
N ALA A 49 -3.85 -13.39 -7.42
CA ALA A 49 -4.98 -13.18 -6.53
C ALA A 49 -4.88 -14.01 -5.25
N ARG A 50 -4.55 -15.30 -5.36
CA ARG A 50 -4.33 -16.20 -4.21
C ARG A 50 -3.17 -15.73 -3.33
N ALA A 51 -2.03 -15.38 -3.93
CA ALA A 51 -0.88 -14.88 -3.18
C ALA A 51 -1.20 -13.58 -2.42
N LYS A 52 -1.96 -12.67 -3.04
CA LYS A 52 -2.45 -11.44 -2.39
C LYS A 52 -3.38 -11.76 -1.21
N ALA A 53 -4.28 -12.73 -1.37
CA ALA A 53 -5.18 -13.15 -0.30
C ALA A 53 -4.43 -13.76 0.89
N ILE A 54 -3.43 -14.62 0.65
CA ILE A 54 -2.58 -15.19 1.70
C ILE A 54 -1.83 -14.08 2.45
N LYS A 55 -1.15 -13.18 1.73
CA LYS A 55 -0.48 -12.02 2.33
C LYS A 55 -1.41 -11.13 3.17
N LYS A 56 -2.68 -11.02 2.79
CA LYS A 56 -3.69 -10.30 3.57
C LYS A 56 -3.99 -11.03 4.89
N ARG A 57 -4.17 -12.35 4.85
CA ARG A 57 -4.39 -13.17 6.07
C ARG A 57 -3.21 -13.13 7.02
N ASP A 58 -1.99 -13.20 6.48
CA ASP A 58 -0.75 -13.12 7.28
C ASP A 58 -0.61 -11.78 8.01
N LYS A 59 -1.16 -10.70 7.43
CA LYS A 59 -1.16 -9.36 8.05
C LYS A 59 -2.29 -9.13 9.05
N THR A 60 -3.38 -9.87 8.95
CA THR A 60 -4.61 -9.67 9.73
C THR A 60 -4.79 -10.82 10.72
N LEU A 61 -5.34 -11.94 10.26
CA LEU A 61 -5.64 -13.12 11.07
C LEU A 61 -4.42 -13.66 11.84
N LEU A 62 -3.26 -13.72 11.20
CA LEU A 62 -2.05 -14.21 11.88
C LEU A 62 -1.61 -13.23 12.99
N GLN A 63 -1.75 -11.93 12.76
CA GLN A 63 -1.43 -10.93 13.77
C GLN A 63 -2.41 -11.02 14.95
N GLU A 64 -3.71 -11.14 14.66
CA GLU A 64 -4.77 -11.33 15.65
C GLU A 64 -4.54 -12.61 16.48
N TYR A 65 -4.19 -13.72 15.82
CA TYR A 65 -3.88 -14.98 16.46
C TYR A 65 -2.69 -14.87 17.43
N LYS A 66 -1.61 -14.20 17.01
CA LYS A 66 -0.45 -13.93 17.87
C LYS A 66 -0.78 -13.06 19.08
N SER A 67 -1.76 -12.16 18.96
CA SER A 67 -2.21 -11.30 20.06
C SER A 67 -3.33 -11.91 20.92
N ARG A 68 -3.90 -13.08 20.56
CA ARG A 68 -5.08 -13.65 21.21
C ARG A 68 -4.98 -13.78 22.73
N ASN A 69 -3.81 -14.14 23.25
CA ASN A 69 -3.59 -14.33 24.68
C ASN A 69 -3.02 -13.09 25.38
N LYS A 70 -2.92 -11.95 24.68
CA LYS A 70 -2.44 -10.68 25.27
C LYS A 70 -3.63 -9.90 25.83
N SER A 71 -3.51 -9.48 27.08
CA SER A 71 -4.52 -8.63 27.74
C SER A 71 -4.30 -7.13 27.51
N ASN A 72 -3.12 -6.73 27.01
CA ASN A 72 -2.78 -5.33 26.78
C ASN A 72 -2.99 -4.91 25.32
N VAL A 73 -3.64 -3.75 25.13
CA VAL A 73 -3.86 -3.11 23.82
C VAL A 73 -3.22 -1.73 23.84
N PHE A 74 -2.38 -1.43 22.86
CA PHE A 74 -1.84 -0.07 22.68
C PHE A 74 -2.90 0.80 22.00
N VAL A 75 -3.29 1.89 22.67
CA VAL A 75 -4.22 2.89 22.12
C VAL A 75 -3.46 4.17 21.86
N ASP A 76 -3.40 4.59 20.60
CA ASP A 76 -2.78 5.86 20.24
C ASP A 76 -3.71 7.03 20.61
N ARG A 77 -3.31 7.79 21.62
CA ARG A 77 -4.04 8.98 22.13
C ARG A 77 -3.41 10.29 21.70
N ARG A 78 -2.52 10.30 20.70
CA ARG A 78 -1.93 11.53 20.18
C ARG A 78 -3.00 12.43 19.58
N ILE A 79 -2.89 13.73 19.84
CA ILE A 79 -3.85 14.75 19.36
C ILE A 79 -3.91 14.69 17.83
N GLY A 80 -5.13 14.48 17.29
CA GLY A 80 -5.45 14.52 15.86
C GLY A 80 -4.86 13.39 15.01
N GLU A 81 -4.30 12.32 15.59
CA GLU A 81 -3.72 11.22 14.79
C GLU A 81 -4.78 10.45 13.98
N ASN A 82 -5.95 10.19 14.59
CA ASN A 82 -7.08 9.49 13.94
C ASN A 82 -8.03 10.43 13.18
N ASP A 83 -7.80 11.74 13.22
CA ASP A 83 -8.65 12.73 12.56
C ASP A 83 -8.00 13.22 11.26
N SER A 84 -8.58 12.85 10.12
CA SER A 84 -8.09 13.25 8.79
C SER A 84 -8.43 14.68 8.42
N THR A 85 -9.31 15.37 9.17
CA THR A 85 -9.78 16.72 8.83
C THR A 85 -8.93 17.84 9.42
N MET A 86 -8.14 17.55 10.44
CA MET A 86 -7.29 18.52 11.10
C MET A 86 -6.02 18.79 10.29
N ASP A 87 -5.66 20.07 10.18
CA ASP A 87 -4.43 20.52 9.54
C ASP A 87 -3.17 19.98 10.26
N PRO A 88 -2.15 19.48 9.52
CA PRO A 88 -0.94 18.91 10.10
C PRO A 88 -0.15 19.87 11.00
N GLU A 89 -0.08 21.17 10.67
CA GLU A 89 0.65 22.14 11.48
C GLU A 89 -0.07 22.38 12.80
N LYS A 90 -1.39 22.51 12.74
CA LYS A 90 -2.24 22.63 13.93
C LYS A 90 -2.13 21.42 14.85
N LYS A 91 -2.04 20.20 14.31
CA LYS A 91 -1.78 18.97 15.10
C LYS A 91 -0.50 19.07 15.91
N ILE A 92 0.59 19.49 15.25
CA ILE A 92 1.92 19.60 15.88
C ILE A 92 1.92 20.69 16.94
N ALA A 93 1.37 21.87 16.64
CA ALA A 93 1.29 22.98 17.57
C ALA A 93 0.53 22.60 18.86
N LEU A 94 -0.59 21.91 18.74
CA LEU A 94 -1.37 21.44 19.89
C LEU A 94 -0.66 20.37 20.71
N ARG A 95 0.08 19.45 20.06
CA ARG A 95 0.92 18.46 20.76
C ARG A 95 1.98 19.14 21.60
N ILE A 96 2.71 20.10 21.01
CA ILE A 96 3.77 20.85 21.71
C ILE A 96 3.16 21.68 22.86
N ALA A 97 2.02 22.33 22.64
CA ALA A 97 1.34 23.09 23.68
C ALA A 97 0.90 22.19 24.86
N ALA A 98 0.34 21.01 24.58
CA ALA A 98 -0.05 20.03 25.60
C ALA A 98 1.15 19.46 26.35
N GLU A 99 2.26 19.18 25.65
CA GLU A 99 3.52 18.73 26.26
C GLU A 99 4.08 19.79 27.21
N LYS A 100 4.21 21.04 26.74
CA LYS A 100 4.65 22.17 27.57
C LYS A 100 3.75 22.36 28.78
N ARG A 101 2.43 22.31 28.61
CA ARG A 101 1.48 22.44 29.71
C ARG A 101 1.64 21.31 30.74
N ARG A 102 1.92 20.08 30.30
CA ARG A 102 2.22 18.96 31.21
C ARG A 102 3.55 19.13 31.94
N GLN A 103 4.56 19.68 31.26
CA GLN A 103 5.90 19.89 31.81
C GLN A 103 5.90 21.02 32.87
N PHE A 104 5.21 22.12 32.60
CA PHE A 104 5.20 23.31 33.47
C PHE A 104 4.02 23.35 34.45
N GLY A 105 2.99 22.50 34.28
CA GLY A 105 1.81 22.43 35.15
C GLY A 105 1.92 21.47 36.34
N LYS A 106 3.06 20.78 36.51
CA LYS A 106 3.43 20.06 37.74
C LYS A 106 4.37 20.94 38.57
N VAL A 107 3.80 21.96 39.20
CA VAL A 107 4.38 22.71 40.33
C VAL A 107 3.26 22.86 41.35
#